data_AF-A0A420HX27-F1
#
_entry.id   AF-A0A420HX27-F1
#
_cell.length_a   1.000
_cell.length_b   1.000
_cell.length_c   1.000
_cell.angle_alpha   90.00
_cell.angle_beta   90.00
_cell.angle_gamma   90.00
#
_symmetry.space_group_name_H-M   'P 1'
#
loop_
_entity.id
_entity.type
_entity.pdbx_description
1 polymer ?
#
loop_
_entity_poly.entity_id
_entity_poly.type
_entity_poly.pdbx_seq_one_letter_code
_entity_poly.pdbx_strand_id
1 'polypeptide(L)'
;METLADDDEERYKSQFQGYIDDEIEADGLEELYQEAHKQIRENPWKKVEGSEPKKTKEEYKKESLKYKVPKLTKEQKEERVKSRIAELKE
;
A
#
# COMPACT_ATOMS: atom_id res chain seq x y z
N MET A 1 5.04 23.79 -10.14
CA MET A 1 3.64 24.09 -9.78
C MET A 1 3.22 25.38 -10.42
N GLU A 2 3.92 26.49 -10.12
CA GLU A 2 3.64 27.84 -10.66
C GLU A 2 3.37 27.89 -12.17
N THR A 3 4.31 27.45 -13.02
CA THR A 3 4.12 27.52 -14.49
C THR A 3 2.91 26.76 -15.01
N LEU A 4 2.58 25.61 -14.40
CA LEU A 4 1.40 24.84 -14.79
C LEU A 4 0.11 25.46 -14.26
N ALA A 5 0.15 26.15 -13.12
CA ALA A 5 -1.01 26.87 -12.61
C ALA A 5 -1.46 27.96 -13.59
N ASP A 6 -0.49 28.63 -14.24
CA ASP A 6 -0.75 29.71 -15.20
C ASP A 6 -1.01 29.20 -16.63
N ASP A 7 -0.26 28.20 -17.10
CA ASP A 7 -0.28 27.77 -18.50
C ASP A 7 -1.30 26.65 -18.80
N ASP A 8 -1.59 25.76 -17.84
CA ASP A 8 -2.45 24.58 -18.04
C ASP A 8 -3.07 24.09 -16.73
N GLU A 9 -4.21 24.70 -16.38
CA GLU A 9 -4.95 24.40 -15.15
C GLU A 9 -5.42 22.93 -15.07
N GLU A 10 -5.71 22.29 -16.20
CA GLU A 10 -6.13 20.88 -16.24
C GLU A 10 -4.97 19.96 -15.83
N ARG A 11 -3.78 20.20 -16.38
CA ARG A 11 -2.56 19.49 -15.95
C ARG A 11 -2.19 19.81 -14.52
N TYR A 12 -2.33 21.06 -14.08
CA TYR A 12 -2.07 21.46 -12.71
C TYR A 12 -2.93 20.66 -11.72
N LYS A 13 -4.25 20.64 -11.92
CA LYS A 13 -5.19 19.87 -11.07
C LYS A 13 -4.87 18.38 -11.09
N SER A 14 -4.62 17.79 -12.26
CA SER A 14 -4.35 16.35 -12.37
C SER A 14 -3.05 15.90 -11.69
N GLN A 15 -1.98 16.71 -11.76
CA GLN A 15 -0.66 16.34 -11.22
C GLN A 15 -0.50 16.72 -9.76
N PHE A 16 -1.15 17.79 -9.32
CA PHE A 16 -0.96 18.37 -7.98
C PHE A 16 -2.20 18.26 -7.08
N GLN A 17 -3.16 17.39 -7.41
CA GLN A 17 -4.39 17.22 -6.63
C GLN A 17 -4.13 17.08 -5.12
N GLY A 18 -3.17 16.25 -4.72
CA GLY A 18 -2.86 16.08 -3.29
C GLY A 18 -2.35 17.36 -2.61
N TYR A 19 -1.58 18.18 -3.32
CA TYR A 19 -1.14 19.48 -2.80
C TYR A 19 -2.31 20.47 -2.73
N ILE A 20 -3.23 20.44 -3.69
CA ILE A 20 -4.44 21.26 -3.68
C ILE A 20 -5.34 20.87 -2.50
N ASP A 21 -5.53 19.57 -2.27
CA ASP A 21 -6.34 19.04 -1.18
C ASP A 21 -5.76 19.40 0.20
N ASP A 22 -4.43 19.46 0.31
CA ASP A 22 -3.69 19.83 1.52
C ASP A 22 -3.44 21.35 1.63
N GLU A 23 -3.97 22.17 0.73
CA GLU A 23 -3.78 23.63 0.66
C GLU A 23 -2.30 24.07 0.58
N ILE A 24 -1.46 23.28 -0.10
CA ILE A 24 -0.03 23.54 -0.30
C ILE A 24 0.20 24.18 -1.67
N GLU A 25 0.71 25.41 -1.64
CA GLU A 25 1.10 26.18 -2.83
C GLU A 25 2.60 26.03 -3.15
N ALA A 26 3.02 26.57 -4.30
CA ALA A 26 4.38 26.40 -4.81
C ALA A 26 5.44 27.06 -3.90
N ASP A 27 5.11 28.19 -3.28
CA ASP A 27 5.93 28.94 -2.33
C ASP A 27 6.04 28.23 -0.98
N GLY A 28 4.96 27.58 -0.53
CA GLY A 28 4.93 26.79 0.72
C GLY A 28 5.84 25.55 0.71
N LEU A 29 6.27 25.07 -0.47
CA LEU A 29 7.14 23.91 -0.58
C LEU A 29 8.52 24.14 0.04
N GLU A 30 9.09 25.34 -0.08
CA GLU A 30 10.42 25.62 0.48
C GLU A 30 10.38 25.51 2.01
N GLU A 31 9.43 26.19 2.65
CA GLU A 31 9.26 26.17 4.10
C GLU A 31 8.99 24.75 4.61
N LEU A 32 8.12 24.00 3.92
CA LEU A 32 7.83 22.60 4.23
C LEU A 32 9.09 21.74 4.32
N TYR A 33 9.99 21.83 3.33
CA TYR A 33 11.21 21.04 3.33
C TYR A 33 12.25 21.55 4.33
N GLN A 34 12.35 22.86 4.57
CA GLN A 34 13.23 23.42 5.60
C GLN A 34 12.87 22.89 6.99
N GLU A 35 11.57 22.93 7.33
CA GLU A 35 11.06 22.41 8.59
C GLU A 35 11.22 20.88 8.69
N ALA A 36 10.97 20.15 7.61
CA ALA A 36 11.21 18.70 7.57
C ALA A 36 12.69 18.37 7.84
N HIS A 37 13.64 19.09 7.24
CA HIS A 37 15.06 18.88 7.49
C HIS A 37 15.46 19.19 8.92
N LYS A 38 14.88 20.22 9.54
CA LYS A 38 15.09 20.52 10.96
C LYS A 38 14.60 19.37 11.83
N GLN A 39 13.37 18.89 11.63
CA GLN A 39 12.80 17.77 12.38
C GLN A 39 13.62 16.48 12.23
N ILE A 40 14.10 16.17 11.02
CA ILE A 40 14.95 14.99 10.78
C ILE A 40 16.29 15.10 11.52
N ARG A 41 16.91 16.30 11.55
CA ARG A 41 18.17 16.51 12.29
C ARG A 41 17.98 16.39 13.79
N GLU A 42 16.85 16.86 14.31
CA GLU A 42 16.49 16.74 15.73
C GLU A 42 16.21 15.29 16.13
N ASN A 43 15.45 14.55 15.31
CA ASN A 43 15.17 13.14 15.56
C ASN A 43 15.04 12.34 14.24
N PRO A 44 16.13 11.70 13.79
CA PRO A 44 16.13 10.89 12.58
C PRO A 44 15.19 9.68 12.63
N TRP A 45 14.79 9.26 13.84
CA TRP A 45 13.96 8.09 14.08
C TRP A 45 12.57 8.46 14.59
N LYS A 46 12.09 9.69 14.30
CA LYS A 46 10.74 10.15 14.67
C LYS A 46 9.71 9.14 14.16
N LYS A 47 8.95 8.55 15.09
CA LYS A 47 7.85 7.65 14.73
C LYS A 47 6.70 8.48 14.18
N VAL A 48 6.02 7.93 13.18
CA VAL A 48 4.78 8.51 12.66
C VAL A 48 3.75 8.49 13.80
N GLU A 49 3.31 9.66 14.24
CA GLU A 49 2.21 9.79 15.18
C GLU A 49 0.90 9.50 14.45
N GLY A 50 -0.01 8.77 15.09
CA GLY A 50 -1.33 8.49 14.50
C GLY A 50 -1.38 7.32 13.51
N SER A 51 -0.29 6.56 13.29
CA SER A 51 -0.43 5.27 12.61
C SER A 51 -1.31 4.37 13.47
N GLU A 52 -2.49 4.00 12.96
CA GLU A 52 -3.38 3.02 13.60
C GLU A 52 -2.56 1.83 14.13
N PRO A 53 -2.92 1.26 15.28
CA PRO A 53 -2.20 0.10 15.80
C PRO A 53 -2.17 -0.97 14.71
N LYS A 54 -0.97 -1.19 14.15
CA LYS A 54 -0.79 -2.22 13.12
C LYS A 54 -1.33 -3.52 13.69
N LYS A 55 -2.12 -4.25 12.89
CA LYS A 55 -2.57 -5.60 13.26
C LYS A 55 -1.36 -6.39 13.78
N THR A 56 -1.58 -7.18 14.81
CA THR A 56 -0.54 -8.05 15.34
C THR A 56 -0.07 -9.01 14.26
N LYS A 57 1.15 -9.55 14.42
CA LYS A 57 1.70 -10.57 13.52
C LYS A 57 0.74 -11.76 13.37
N GLU A 58 0.03 -12.10 14.43
CA GLU A 58 -0.94 -13.19 14.44
C GLU A 58 -2.19 -12.87 13.62
N GLU A 59 -2.73 -11.66 13.73
CA GLU A 59 -3.88 -11.21 12.94
C GLU A 59 -3.55 -11.16 11.45
N TYR A 60 -2.39 -10.62 11.07
CA TYR A 60 -1.94 -10.66 9.68
C TYR A 60 -1.75 -12.08 9.16
N LYS A 61 -1.20 -12.97 9.99
CA LYS A 61 -1.05 -14.39 9.63
C LYS A 61 -2.42 -15.05 9.40
N LYS A 62 -3.38 -14.80 10.28
CA LYS A 62 -4.75 -15.34 10.15
C LYS A 62 -5.40 -14.83 8.86
N GLU A 63 -5.31 -13.54 8.56
CA GLU A 63 -5.90 -12.97 7.34
C GLU A 63 -5.24 -13.53 6.07
N SER A 64 -3.91 -13.60 6.05
CA SER A 64 -3.16 -14.14 4.91
C SER A 64 -3.46 -15.62 4.65
N LEU A 65 -3.64 -16.42 5.71
CA LEU A 65 -3.94 -17.85 5.59
C LEU A 65 -5.32 -18.13 4.97
N LYS A 66 -6.29 -17.21 5.04
CA LYS A 66 -7.61 -17.38 4.42
C LYS A 66 -7.53 -17.53 2.89
N TYR A 67 -6.61 -16.79 2.27
CA TYR A 67 -6.45 -16.75 0.81
C TYR A 67 -5.31 -17.63 0.30
N LYS A 68 -4.48 -18.16 1.22
CA LYS A 68 -3.36 -19.02 0.87
C LYS A 68 -3.84 -20.45 0.64
N VAL A 69 -3.78 -20.92 -0.61
CA VAL A 69 -4.07 -22.31 -0.95
C VAL A 69 -2.97 -23.25 -0.42
N PRO A 70 -3.29 -24.20 0.47
CA PRO A 70 -2.31 -25.19 0.93
C PRO A 70 -2.01 -26.22 -0.17
N LYS A 71 -0.80 -26.80 -0.12
CA LYS A 71 -0.46 -27.94 -0.99
C LYS A 71 -1.26 -29.17 -0.54
N LEU A 72 -1.78 -29.92 -1.51
CA LEU A 72 -2.41 -31.22 -1.24
C LEU A 72 -1.41 -32.21 -0.66
N THR A 73 -1.87 -33.04 0.28
CA THR A 73 -1.11 -34.18 0.81
C THR A 73 -0.99 -35.28 -0.25
N LYS A 74 -0.11 -36.27 -0.02
CA LYS A 74 0.05 -37.42 -0.93
C LYS A 74 -1.27 -38.18 -1.08
N GLU A 75 -1.93 -38.49 0.03
CA GLU A 75 -3.22 -39.20 0.09
C GLU A 75 -4.31 -38.47 -0.70
N GLN A 76 -4.45 -37.14 -0.49
CA GLN A 76 -5.40 -36.32 -1.24
C GLN A 76 -5.13 -36.31 -2.75
N LYS A 77 -3.85 -36.34 -3.15
CA LYS A 77 -3.47 -36.45 -4.57
C LYS A 77 -3.84 -37.82 -5.14
N GLU A 78 -3.59 -38.90 -4.40
CA GLU A 78 -3.92 -40.26 -4.83
C GLU A 78 -5.43 -40.45 -4.96
N GLU A 79 -6.22 -39.94 -4.02
CA GLU A 79 -7.69 -39.98 -4.08
C GLU A 79 -8.23 -39.17 -5.27
N ARG A 80 -7.67 -37.98 -5.53
CA ARG A 80 -8.01 -37.17 -6.71
C ARG A 80 -7.68 -37.88 -8.03
N VAL A 81 -6.60 -38.66 -8.08
CA VAL A 81 -6.27 -39.47 -9.25
C VAL A 81 -7.27 -40.61 -9.42
N LYS A 82 -7.62 -41.33 -8.34
CA LYS A 82 -8.61 -42.41 -8.37
C LYS A 82 -9.99 -41.91 -8.82
N SER A 83 -10.47 -40.79 -8.25
CA SER A 83 -11.77 -40.21 -8.62
C SER A 83 -11.80 -39.77 -10.08
N ARG A 84 -10.74 -39.13 -10.56
CA ARG A 84 -10.61 -38.71 -11.96
C ARG A 84 -10.55 -39.88 -12.93
N ILE A 85 -9.92 -41.00 -12.56
CA ILE A 85 -9.91 -42.22 -13.39
C ILE A 85 -11.30 -42.86 -13.43
N ALA A 86 -12.06 -42.83 -12.33
CA ALA A 86 -13.42 -43.36 -12.29
C ALA A 86 -14.38 -42.54 -13.18
N GLU A 87 -14.35 -41.20 -13.08
CA GLU A 87 -15.15 -40.30 -13.93
C GLU A 87 -14.86 -40.48 -15.43
N LEU A 88 -13.62 -40.79 -15.80
CA LEU A 88 -13.24 -40.98 -17.22
C LEU A 88 -13.56 -42.38 -17.76
N LYS A 89 -13.91 -43.33 -16.90
CA LYS A 89 -14.28 -44.70 -17.28
C LYS A 89 -15.79 -44.89 -17.47
N GLU A 90 -16.59 -43.96 -16.94
CA GLU A 90 -18.03 -43.85 -17.18
C GLU A 90 -18.32 -43.07 -18.47
#